data_AF-A0A0H3WH06-F1
#
_entry.id   AF-A0A0H3WH06-F1
#
_cell.length_a   1.000
_cell.length_b   1.000
_cell.length_c   1.000
_cell.angle_alpha   90.00
_cell.angle_beta   90.00
_cell.angle_gamma   90.00
#
_symmetry.space_group_name_H-M   'P 1'
#
loop_
_entity.id
_entity.type
_entity.pdbx_description
1 polymer ?
#
loop_
_entity_poly.entity_id
_entity_poly.type
_entity_poly.pdbx_seq_one_letter_code
_entity_poly.pdbx_strand_id
1 'polypeptide(L)'
;EKVKLYNDCNREVAVLCNHKRTVGAGHEQQMAKLGDRIKGLRYQQWRTKMMILDIESSYKKKKGAAWFERDEELNDEWVKEHQQFLLEEQRTKITKKFEKDNEKRKADKEKPLPEKELKERLQAVKEMEAKFKKENKTKKVEAEGRGVTVDKLLKAVDKFDERIKTLELQAQDRDGNKEVALGTSKINYIDPRL
;
A
#
# COMPACT_ATOMS: atom_id res chain seq x y z
N GLU A 1 -8.22 11.51 -12.36
CA GLU A 1 -9.59 11.77 -12.87
C GLU A 1 -9.62 12.03 -14.38
N LYS A 2 -8.99 13.08 -14.91
CA LYS A 2 -9.01 13.38 -16.36
C LYS A 2 -8.55 12.23 -17.27
N VAL A 3 -7.50 11.51 -16.88
CA VAL A 3 -7.00 10.35 -17.65
C VAL A 3 -8.03 9.21 -17.69
N LYS A 4 -8.72 8.95 -16.57
CA LYS A 4 -9.78 7.94 -16.52
C LYS A 4 -10.94 8.33 -17.44
N LEU A 5 -11.39 9.60 -17.36
CA LEU A 5 -12.44 10.09 -18.26
C LEU A 5 -12.06 9.92 -19.73
N TYR A 6 -10.82 10.29 -20.11
CA TYR A 6 -10.32 10.09 -21.45
C TYR A 6 -10.36 8.60 -21.87
N ASN A 7 -9.94 7.70 -20.99
CA ASN A 7 -9.98 6.26 -21.26
C ASN A 7 -11.42 5.73 -21.36
N ASP A 8 -12.33 6.21 -20.51
CA ASP A 8 -13.75 5.86 -20.53
C ASP A 8 -14.38 6.29 -21.87
N CYS A 9 -14.13 7.52 -22.33
CA CYS A 9 -14.59 7.99 -23.65
C CYS A 9 -14.01 7.16 -24.79
N ASN A 10 -12.71 6.85 -24.76
CA ASN A 10 -12.08 6.01 -25.79
C ASN A 10 -12.64 4.57 -25.77
N ARG A 11 -12.98 4.05 -24.58
CA ARG A 11 -13.63 2.75 -24.42
C ARG A 11 -15.01 2.73 -25.08
N GLU A 12 -15.80 3.79 -24.94
CA GLU A 12 -17.09 3.90 -25.62
C GLU A 12 -16.94 3.82 -27.15
N VAL A 13 -15.99 4.56 -27.73
CA VAL A 13 -15.67 4.48 -29.16
C VAL A 13 -15.25 3.06 -29.55
N ALA A 14 -14.37 2.43 -28.78
CA ALA A 14 -13.90 1.08 -29.04
C ALA A 14 -15.03 0.03 -28.98
N VAL A 15 -15.99 0.21 -28.07
CA VAL A 15 -17.19 -0.64 -27.96
C VAL A 15 -18.10 -0.45 -29.18
N LEU A 16 -18.32 0.79 -29.62
CA LEU A 16 -19.09 1.09 -30.85
C LEU A 16 -18.43 0.48 -32.10
N CYS A 17 -17.09 0.52 -32.19
CA CYS A 17 -16.32 -0.10 -33.26
C CYS A 17 -16.13 -1.62 -33.12
N ASN A 18 -16.72 -2.26 -32.10
CA ASN A 18 -16.61 -3.69 -31.80
C ASN A 18 -15.15 -4.19 -31.65
N HIS A 19 -14.24 -3.35 -31.14
CA HIS A 19 -12.85 -3.74 -30.83
C HIS A 19 -12.77 -4.46 -29.49
N LYS A 20 -13.32 -5.68 -29.46
CA LYS A 20 -13.26 -6.57 -28.29
C LYS A 20 -11.92 -7.29 -28.22
N ARG A 21 -11.50 -7.62 -27.01
CA ARG A 21 -10.38 -8.53 -26.73
C ARG A 21 -10.78 -9.51 -25.63
N THR A 22 -10.13 -10.66 -25.60
CA THR A 22 -10.28 -11.58 -24.47
C THR A 22 -9.59 -11.02 -23.23
N VAL A 23 -10.13 -11.35 -22.05
CA VAL A 23 -9.50 -11.00 -20.78
C VAL A 23 -8.15 -11.69 -20.70
N GLY A 24 -7.09 -10.93 -20.42
CA GLY A 24 -5.75 -11.48 -20.29
C GLY A 24 -5.65 -12.45 -19.11
N ALA A 25 -4.94 -13.57 -19.31
CA ALA A 25 -4.79 -14.62 -18.29
C ALA A 25 -4.23 -14.13 -16.93
N GLY A 26 -3.45 -13.04 -16.94
CA GLY A 26 -2.92 -12.43 -15.72
C GLY A 26 -3.78 -11.33 -15.09
N HIS A 27 -4.96 -11.02 -15.65
CA HIS A 27 -5.79 -9.89 -15.19
C HIS A 27 -6.21 -10.05 -13.73
N GLU A 28 -6.71 -11.23 -13.36
CA GLU A 28 -7.17 -11.51 -12.00
C GLU A 28 -6.02 -11.36 -10.98
N GLN A 29 -4.87 -11.97 -11.24
CA GLN A 29 -3.68 -11.84 -10.38
C GLN A 29 -3.21 -10.39 -10.24
N GLN A 30 -3.31 -9.61 -11.32
CA GLN A 30 -2.95 -8.20 -11.31
C GLN A 30 -3.94 -7.36 -10.49
N MET A 31 -5.24 -7.65 -10.59
CA MET A 31 -6.28 -6.99 -9.79
C MET A 31 -6.17 -7.35 -8.31
N ALA A 32 -5.90 -8.61 -7.98
CA ALA A 32 -5.63 -9.05 -6.62
C ALA A 32 -4.47 -8.28 -5.99
N LYS A 33 -3.33 -8.16 -6.70
CA LYS A 33 -2.17 -7.38 -6.23
C LYS A 33 -2.48 -5.90 -6.02
N LEU A 34 -3.32 -5.30 -6.86
CA LEU A 34 -3.77 -3.91 -6.67
C LEU A 34 -4.67 -3.80 -5.43
N GLY A 35 -5.60 -4.74 -5.25
CA GLY A 35 -6.46 -4.84 -4.06
C GLY A 35 -5.64 -4.96 -2.77
N ASP A 36 -4.68 -5.88 -2.73
CA ASP A 36 -3.79 -6.06 -1.55
C ASP A 36 -3.00 -4.80 -1.23
N ARG A 37 -2.55 -4.08 -2.26
CA ARG A 37 -1.85 -2.80 -2.09
C ARG A 37 -2.77 -1.72 -1.53
N ILE A 38 -4.01 -1.63 -2.00
CA ILE A 38 -5.02 -0.70 -1.49
C ILE A 38 -5.32 -1.04 -0.02
N LYS A 39 -5.57 -2.31 0.31
CA LYS A 39 -5.80 -2.76 1.69
C LYS A 39 -4.63 -2.43 2.61
N GLY A 40 -3.40 -2.67 2.17
CA GLY A 40 -2.18 -2.29 2.90
C GLY A 40 -2.10 -0.78 3.17
N LEU A 41 -2.47 0.07 2.20
CA LEU A 41 -2.52 1.53 2.41
C LEU A 41 -3.65 1.93 3.37
N ARG A 42 -4.84 1.32 3.26
CA ARG A 42 -5.95 1.56 4.18
C ARG A 42 -5.59 1.17 5.61
N TYR A 43 -4.86 0.07 5.79
CA TYR A 43 -4.30 -0.33 7.10
C TYR A 43 -3.32 0.72 7.65
N GLN A 44 -2.37 1.18 6.83
CA GLN A 44 -1.42 2.22 7.24
C GLN A 44 -2.13 3.54 7.59
N GLN A 45 -3.13 3.91 6.80
CA GLN A 45 -3.96 5.08 7.05
C GLN A 45 -4.69 4.94 8.39
N TRP A 46 -5.40 3.83 8.62
CA TRP A 46 -6.10 3.56 9.89
C TRP A 46 -5.14 3.60 11.08
N ARG A 47 -3.98 2.94 10.98
CA ARG A 47 -2.96 2.95 12.04
C ARG A 47 -2.47 4.37 12.34
N THR A 48 -2.30 5.20 11.31
CA THR A 48 -1.93 6.63 11.45
C THR A 48 -3.04 7.43 12.13
N LYS A 49 -4.32 7.16 11.82
CA LYS A 49 -5.46 7.78 12.50
C LYS A 49 -5.53 7.39 13.98
N MET A 50 -5.22 6.13 14.31
CA MET A 50 -5.14 5.68 15.71
C MET A 50 -4.03 6.42 16.50
N MET A 51 -2.87 6.66 15.88
CA MET A 51 -1.80 7.45 16.50
C MET A 51 -2.22 8.89 16.81
N ILE A 52 -3.12 9.48 16.01
CA ILE A 52 -3.67 10.81 16.32
C ILE A 52 -4.44 10.80 17.64
N LEU A 53 -5.21 9.73 17.92
CA LEU A 53 -5.95 9.60 19.17
C LEU A 53 -5.04 9.36 20.38
N ASP A 54 -3.89 8.73 20.17
CA ASP A 54 -2.87 8.54 21.19
C ASP A 54 -2.25 9.88 21.62
N ILE A 55 -1.93 10.76 20.66
CA ILE A 55 -1.40 12.11 20.95
C ILE A 55 -2.49 13.04 21.47
N GLU A 56 -3.63 13.11 20.79
CA GLU A 56 -4.70 14.04 21.11
C GLU A 56 -6.08 13.39 20.93
N SER A 57 -6.56 12.74 22.00
CA SER A 57 -7.87 12.08 22.06
C SER A 57 -9.06 13.00 21.74
N SER A 58 -8.89 14.32 21.87
CA SER A 58 -9.90 15.33 21.52
C SER A 58 -10.33 15.26 20.04
N TYR A 59 -9.44 14.78 19.16
CA TYR A 59 -9.72 14.65 17.73
C TYR A 59 -10.84 13.66 17.42
N LYS A 60 -11.15 12.71 18.32
CA LYS A 60 -12.33 11.85 18.19
C LYS A 60 -13.62 12.66 18.10
N LYS A 61 -13.71 13.77 18.84
CA LYS A 61 -14.84 14.70 18.78
C LYS A 61 -14.76 15.62 17.57
N LYS A 62 -13.55 16.10 17.22
CA LYS A 62 -13.35 17.05 16.10
C LYS A 62 -13.63 16.44 14.71
N LYS A 63 -13.23 15.19 14.48
CA LYS A 63 -13.40 14.49 13.19
C LYS A 63 -14.54 13.47 13.18
N GLY A 64 -15.15 13.20 14.33
CA GLY A 64 -16.18 12.19 14.50
C GLY A 64 -15.60 10.78 14.68
N ALA A 65 -16.33 9.90 15.37
CA ALA A 65 -15.88 8.54 15.67
C ALA A 65 -15.69 7.69 14.39
N ALA A 66 -16.59 7.85 13.41
CA ALA A 66 -16.55 7.13 12.14
C ALA A 66 -15.25 7.34 11.35
N TRP A 67 -14.60 8.51 11.47
CA TRP A 67 -13.35 8.76 10.76
C TRP A 67 -12.20 7.84 11.22
N PHE A 68 -12.27 7.39 12.47
CA PHE A 68 -11.30 6.52 13.15
C PHE A 68 -11.66 5.04 13.06
N GLU A 69 -12.83 4.71 12.54
CA GLU A 69 -13.24 3.32 12.37
C GLU A 69 -12.37 2.64 11.31
N ARG A 70 -12.16 1.36 11.52
CA ARG A 70 -11.42 0.52 10.60
C ARG A 70 -12.37 0.08 9.50
N ASP A 71 -11.87 0.07 8.26
CA ASP A 71 -12.59 -0.45 7.11
C ASP A 71 -13.05 -1.90 7.37
N GLU A 72 -14.27 -2.24 6.95
CA GLU A 72 -14.88 -3.57 7.12
C GLU A 72 -14.04 -4.67 6.47
N GLU A 73 -13.34 -4.35 5.38
CA GLU A 73 -12.46 -5.30 4.68
C GLU A 73 -11.18 -5.64 5.48
N LEU A 74 -10.85 -4.85 6.50
CA LEU A 74 -9.68 -5.01 7.35
C LEU A 74 -10.07 -5.67 8.67
N ASN A 75 -10.58 -6.91 8.62
CA ASN A 75 -10.96 -7.64 9.83
C ASN A 75 -9.74 -8.00 10.71
N ASP A 76 -9.99 -8.49 11.93
CA ASP A 76 -8.91 -8.81 12.89
C ASP A 76 -7.97 -9.93 12.40
N GLU A 77 -8.47 -10.84 11.58
CA GLU A 77 -7.70 -11.93 10.98
C GLU A 77 -6.72 -11.39 9.95
N TRP A 78 -7.21 -10.62 8.98
CA TRP A 78 -6.41 -9.95 7.97
C TRP A 78 -5.35 -9.04 8.60
N VAL A 79 -5.69 -8.29 9.65
CA VAL A 79 -4.72 -7.42 10.34
C VAL A 79 -3.56 -8.24 10.93
N LYS A 80 -3.83 -9.40 11.55
CA LYS A 80 -2.79 -10.28 12.09
C LYS A 80 -1.92 -10.86 10.97
N GLU A 81 -2.53 -11.34 9.91
CA GLU A 81 -1.82 -11.86 8.74
C GLU A 81 -0.96 -10.79 8.08
N HIS A 82 -1.50 -9.58 7.92
CA HIS A 82 -0.78 -8.45 7.34
C HIS A 82 0.39 -8.02 8.22
N GLN A 83 0.23 -7.96 9.55
CA GLN A 83 1.32 -7.69 10.47
C GLN A 83 2.40 -8.76 10.41
N GLN A 84 2.03 -10.05 10.35
CA GLN A 84 2.98 -11.15 10.17
C GLN A 84 3.74 -11.01 8.85
N PHE A 85 3.04 -10.67 7.76
CA PHE A 85 3.65 -10.38 6.47
C PHE A 85 4.67 -9.23 6.56
N LEU A 86 4.33 -8.13 7.24
CA LEU A 86 5.26 -7.00 7.43
C LEU A 86 6.50 -7.40 8.22
N LEU A 87 6.37 -8.26 9.24
CA LEU A 87 7.50 -8.76 10.02
C LEU A 87 8.44 -9.63 9.17
N GLU A 88 7.89 -10.56 8.39
CA GLU A 88 8.67 -11.43 7.51
C GLU A 88 9.30 -10.66 6.34
N GLU A 89 8.60 -9.66 5.79
CA GLU A 89 9.14 -8.75 4.79
C GLU A 89 10.35 -7.98 5.36
N GLN A 90 10.23 -7.46 6.58
CA GLN A 90 11.30 -6.72 7.24
C GLN A 90 12.48 -7.62 7.59
N ARG A 91 12.22 -8.83 8.09
CA ARG A 91 13.24 -9.87 8.32
C ARG A 91 14.00 -10.20 7.05
N THR A 92 13.27 -10.45 5.95
CA THR A 92 13.86 -10.74 4.63
C THR A 92 14.69 -9.57 4.13
N LYS A 93 14.22 -8.33 4.28
CA LYS A 93 14.98 -7.12 3.92
C LYS A 93 16.28 -7.01 4.70
N ILE A 94 16.25 -7.24 6.01
CA ILE A 94 17.44 -7.20 6.87
C ILE A 94 18.44 -8.29 6.48
N THR A 95 17.98 -9.53 6.31
CA THR A 95 18.83 -10.66 5.91
C THR A 95 19.48 -10.41 4.55
N LYS A 96 18.69 -10.03 3.53
CA LYS A 96 19.21 -9.72 2.19
C LYS A 96 20.20 -8.55 2.20
N LYS A 97 19.97 -7.53 3.03
CA LYS A 97 20.90 -6.42 3.16
C LYS A 97 22.21 -6.87 3.82
N PHE A 98 22.14 -7.68 4.86
CA PHE A 98 23.31 -8.26 5.52
C PHE A 98 24.13 -9.16 4.59
N GLU A 99 23.47 -10.01 3.80
CA GLU A 99 24.10 -10.84 2.77
C GLU A 99 24.84 -9.99 1.74
N LYS A 100 24.18 -8.96 1.19
CA LYS A 100 24.80 -8.01 0.25
C LYS A 100 25.97 -7.25 0.85
N ASP A 101 25.87 -6.82 2.10
CA ASP A 101 26.97 -6.14 2.80
C ASP A 101 28.19 -7.09 2.94
N ASN A 102 27.94 -8.38 3.20
CA ASN A 102 28.99 -9.39 3.28
C ASN A 102 29.59 -9.75 1.93
N GLU A 103 28.79 -9.81 0.87
CA GLU A 103 29.28 -10.00 -0.50
C GLU A 103 30.22 -8.85 -0.92
N LYS A 104 29.83 -7.60 -0.65
CA LYS A 104 30.67 -6.42 -0.91
C LYS A 104 31.98 -6.49 -0.14
N ARG A 105 31.93 -6.79 1.16
CA ARG A 105 33.14 -6.94 1.98
C ARG A 105 34.08 -8.01 1.45
N LYS A 106 33.54 -9.16 1.03
CA LYS A 106 34.36 -10.21 0.40
C LYS A 106 35.03 -9.72 -0.88
N ALA A 107 34.33 -8.97 -1.72
CA ALA A 107 34.89 -8.36 -2.94
C ALA A 107 36.01 -7.36 -2.62
N ASP A 108 35.84 -6.58 -1.54
CA ASP A 108 36.82 -5.60 -1.06
C ASP A 108 37.96 -6.25 -0.23
N LYS A 109 38.00 -7.59 -0.14
CA LYS A 109 38.93 -8.38 0.69
C LYS A 109 38.86 -8.06 2.19
N GLU A 110 37.74 -7.51 2.65
CA GLU A 110 37.41 -7.32 4.06
C GLU A 110 36.80 -8.60 4.67
N LYS A 111 36.91 -8.74 6.00
CA LYS A 111 36.28 -9.84 6.73
C LYS A 111 34.75 -9.69 6.73
N PRO A 112 33.98 -10.77 6.55
CA PRO A 112 32.53 -10.73 6.68
C PRO A 112 32.09 -10.24 8.07
N LEU A 113 30.92 -9.59 8.13
CA LEU A 113 30.29 -9.22 9.38
C LEU A 113 29.95 -10.47 10.19
N PRO A 114 30.11 -10.43 11.52
CA PRO A 114 29.74 -11.54 12.39
C PRO A 114 28.23 -11.74 12.43
N GLU A 115 27.77 -12.96 12.66
CA GLU A 115 26.34 -13.25 12.84
C GLU A 115 25.69 -12.48 14.00
N LYS A 116 26.49 -12.02 14.97
CA LYS A 116 26.03 -11.17 16.07
C LYS A 116 25.43 -9.86 15.55
N GLU A 117 26.01 -9.27 14.52
CA GLU A 117 25.50 -8.07 13.85
C GLU A 117 24.15 -8.34 13.18
N LEU A 118 23.98 -9.51 12.56
CA LEU A 118 22.68 -9.91 12.01
C LEU A 118 21.63 -10.05 13.11
N LYS A 119 21.97 -10.68 14.25
CA LYS A 119 21.08 -10.82 15.40
C LYS A 119 20.69 -9.46 15.99
N GLU A 120 21.61 -8.51 16.05
CA GLU A 120 21.35 -7.14 16.49
C GLU A 120 20.42 -6.40 15.53
N ARG A 121 20.65 -6.51 14.21
CA ARG A 121 19.73 -5.95 13.21
C ARG A 121 18.34 -6.56 13.28
N LEU A 122 18.25 -7.87 13.56
CA LEU A 122 16.98 -8.58 13.74
C LEU A 122 16.24 -8.20 15.04
N GLN A 123 16.91 -7.54 16.00
CA GLN A 123 16.25 -7.02 17.20
C GLN A 123 15.14 -6.03 16.84
N ALA A 124 15.32 -5.23 15.78
CA ALA A 124 14.29 -4.34 15.27
C ALA A 124 13.00 -5.07 14.85
N VAL A 125 13.11 -6.31 14.33
CA VAL A 125 11.94 -7.14 13.99
C VAL A 125 11.24 -7.63 15.24
N LYS A 126 12.00 -8.05 16.26
CA LYS A 126 11.44 -8.49 17.55
C LYS A 126 10.72 -7.34 18.27
N GLU A 127 11.27 -6.15 18.23
CA GLU A 127 10.63 -4.94 18.75
C GLU A 127 9.33 -4.63 18.01
N MET A 128 9.34 -4.72 16.67
CA MET A 128 8.14 -4.54 15.86
C MET A 128 7.07 -5.60 16.17
N GLU A 129 7.47 -6.86 16.35
CA GLU A 129 6.57 -7.95 16.74
C GLU A 129 5.94 -7.71 18.12
N ALA A 130 6.74 -7.28 19.09
CA ALA A 130 6.24 -6.94 20.43
C ALA A 130 5.22 -5.79 20.37
N LYS A 131 5.44 -4.79 19.50
CA LYS A 131 4.51 -3.68 19.28
C LYS A 131 3.19 -4.17 18.67
N PHE A 132 3.23 -4.95 17.60
CA PHE A 132 2.01 -5.51 17.01
C PHE A 132 1.24 -6.40 18.00
N LYS A 133 1.92 -7.18 18.84
CA LYS A 133 1.28 -7.93 19.92
C LYS A 133 0.61 -7.03 20.96
N LYS A 134 1.21 -5.88 21.30
CA LYS A 134 0.59 -4.89 22.20
C LYS A 134 -0.59 -4.18 21.54
N GLU A 135 -0.46 -3.76 20.28
CA GLU A 135 -1.52 -3.12 19.50
C GLU A 135 -2.75 -4.01 19.39
N ASN A 136 -2.56 -5.29 19.06
CA ASN A 136 -3.65 -6.26 18.93
C ASN A 136 -4.37 -6.54 20.26
N LYS A 137 -3.66 -6.44 21.39
CA LYS A 137 -4.24 -6.63 22.74
C LYS A 137 -4.96 -5.38 23.24
N THR A 138 -4.35 -4.21 23.06
CA THR A 138 -4.83 -2.95 23.63
C THR A 138 -5.79 -2.20 22.71
N LYS A 139 -5.85 -2.56 21.41
CA LYS A 139 -6.54 -1.82 20.35
C LYS A 139 -6.12 -0.36 20.26
N LYS A 140 -4.95 -0.02 20.78
CA LYS A 140 -4.34 1.32 20.73
C LYS A 140 -3.06 1.24 19.92
N VAL A 141 -2.81 2.28 19.13
CA VAL A 141 -1.59 2.42 18.36
C VAL A 141 -0.80 3.58 18.93
N GLU A 142 0.35 3.28 19.51
CA GLU A 142 1.25 4.28 20.08
C GLU A 142 1.86 5.12 18.95
N ALA A 143 1.89 6.44 19.12
CA ALA A 143 2.51 7.34 18.15
C ALA A 143 4.04 7.27 18.25
N GLU A 144 4.69 6.80 17.19
CA GLU A 144 6.13 6.58 17.17
C GLU A 144 6.85 7.45 16.13
N GLY A 145 7.93 8.09 16.55
CA GLY A 145 8.83 8.86 15.68
C GLY A 145 9.32 10.14 16.36
N ARG A 146 10.55 10.56 16.07
CA ARG A 146 11.12 11.77 16.65
C ARG A 146 10.36 13.01 16.13
N GLY A 147 9.62 13.67 17.01
CA GLY A 147 8.85 14.89 16.68
C GLY A 147 7.60 14.62 15.85
N VAL A 148 6.90 13.50 16.09
CA VAL A 148 5.55 13.28 15.55
C VAL A 148 4.60 14.28 16.17
N THR A 149 3.88 15.00 15.32
CA THR A 149 2.83 15.94 15.71
C THR A 149 1.53 15.56 15.02
N VAL A 150 0.39 15.97 15.56
CA VAL A 150 -0.91 15.70 14.94
C VAL A 150 -0.97 16.25 13.51
N ASP A 151 -0.42 17.44 13.24
CA ASP A 151 -0.35 18.02 11.89
C ASP A 151 0.42 17.12 10.89
N LYS A 152 1.54 16.54 11.31
CA LYS A 152 2.29 15.61 10.45
C LYS A 152 1.51 14.33 10.16
N LEU A 153 0.79 13.80 11.15
CA LEU A 153 -0.05 12.62 10.98
C LEU A 153 -1.25 12.90 10.07
N LEU A 154 -1.89 14.07 10.21
CA LEU A 154 -2.97 14.50 9.31
C LEU A 154 -2.49 14.59 7.87
N LYS A 155 -1.35 15.25 7.62
CA LYS A 155 -0.72 15.30 6.29
C LYS A 155 -0.37 13.92 5.75
N ALA A 156 0.00 12.98 6.62
CA ALA A 156 0.27 11.60 6.22
C ALA A 156 -1.03 10.88 5.83
N VAL A 157 -2.12 11.08 6.57
CA VAL A 157 -3.45 10.55 6.24
C VAL A 157 -3.93 11.09 4.89
N ASP A 158 -3.79 12.38 4.63
CA ASP A 158 -4.16 12.99 3.34
C ASP A 158 -3.37 12.37 2.18
N LYS A 159 -2.07 12.14 2.36
CA LYS A 159 -1.23 11.44 1.37
C LYS A 159 -1.66 9.99 1.15
N PHE A 160 -2.08 9.28 2.20
CA PHE A 160 -2.63 7.94 2.05
C PHE A 160 -3.94 7.97 1.27
N ASP A 161 -4.85 8.92 1.56
CA ASP A 161 -6.09 9.12 0.83
C ASP A 161 -5.84 9.36 -0.66
N GLU A 162 -4.92 10.26 -1.02
CA GLU A 162 -4.57 10.53 -2.42
C GLU A 162 -4.03 9.29 -3.13
N ARG A 163 -3.17 8.51 -2.46
CA ARG A 163 -2.59 7.28 -3.01
C ARG A 163 -3.63 6.18 -3.19
N ILE A 164 -4.53 6.02 -2.21
CA ILE A 164 -5.64 5.07 -2.28
C ILE A 164 -6.54 5.42 -3.46
N LYS A 165 -7.01 6.68 -3.56
CA LYS A 165 -7.83 7.15 -4.68
C LYS A 165 -7.16 6.92 -6.04
N THR A 166 -5.85 7.17 -6.11
CA THR A 166 -5.10 6.94 -7.35
C THR A 166 -5.09 5.46 -7.75
N LEU A 167 -4.85 4.55 -6.80
CA LEU A 167 -4.85 3.11 -7.06
C LEU A 167 -6.25 2.58 -7.36
N GLU A 168 -7.29 3.09 -6.70
CA GLU A 168 -8.69 2.75 -6.98
C GLU A 168 -9.08 3.16 -8.40
N LEU A 169 -8.71 4.38 -8.82
CA LEU A 169 -8.92 4.83 -10.20
C LEU A 169 -8.18 3.94 -11.21
N GLN A 170 -6.95 3.52 -10.90
CA GLN A 170 -6.19 2.60 -11.75
C GLN A 170 -6.84 1.20 -11.82
N ALA A 171 -7.35 0.71 -10.69
CA ALA A 171 -8.06 -0.56 -10.63
C ALA A 171 -9.34 -0.52 -11.47
N GLN A 172 -10.13 0.54 -11.33
CA GLN A 172 -11.35 0.76 -12.11
C GLN A 172 -11.07 0.87 -13.61
N ASP A 173 -10.09 1.67 -14.01
CA ASP A 173 -9.69 1.83 -15.42
C ASP A 173 -9.24 0.50 -16.02
N ARG A 174 -8.44 -0.27 -15.27
CA ARG A 174 -7.96 -1.57 -15.72
C ARG A 174 -9.08 -2.59 -15.86
N ASP A 175 -10.00 -2.65 -14.90
CA ASP A 175 -11.12 -3.59 -14.96
C ASP A 175 -12.13 -3.21 -16.06
N GLY A 176 -12.43 -1.91 -16.22
CA GLY A 176 -13.30 -1.43 -17.29
C GLY A 176 -12.77 -1.77 -18.69
N ASN A 177 -11.45 -1.76 -18.87
CA ASN A 177 -10.78 -2.02 -20.14
C ASN A 177 -10.36 -3.50 -20.36
N LYS A 178 -10.79 -4.44 -19.51
CA LYS A 178 -10.32 -5.83 -19.56
C LYS A 178 -10.74 -6.58 -20.84
N GLU A 179 -11.87 -6.20 -21.44
CA GLU A 179 -12.46 -6.82 -22.64
C GLU A 179 -12.38 -5.93 -23.90
N VAL A 180 -11.76 -4.75 -23.81
CA VAL A 180 -11.76 -3.76 -24.89
C VAL A 180 -10.33 -3.43 -25.32
N ALA A 181 -10.11 -3.35 -26.63
CA ALA A 181 -8.83 -2.96 -27.23
C ALA A 181 -8.84 -1.48 -27.65
N LEU A 182 -8.30 -0.61 -26.78
CA LEU A 182 -8.30 0.85 -26.98
C LEU A 182 -7.33 1.36 -28.05
N GLY A 183 -6.33 0.55 -28.44
CA GLY A 183 -5.28 0.98 -29.37
C GLY A 183 -5.83 1.29 -30.77
N THR A 184 -6.71 0.42 -31.27
CA THR A 184 -7.24 0.54 -32.63
C THR A 184 -8.19 1.73 -32.75
N SER A 185 -9.10 1.95 -31.79
CA SER A 185 -9.98 3.14 -31.76
C SER A 185 -9.16 4.43 -31.68
N LYS A 186 -8.17 4.46 -30.79
CA LYS A 186 -7.33 5.64 -30.55
C LYS A 186 -6.50 6.08 -31.76
N ILE A 187 -5.95 5.13 -32.51
CA ILE A 187 -5.04 5.46 -33.63
C ILE A 187 -5.83 5.78 -34.90
N ASN A 188 -6.91 5.03 -35.18
CA ASN A 188 -7.55 5.06 -36.48
C ASN A 188 -8.88 5.83 -36.51
N TYR A 189 -9.52 6.03 -35.35
CA TYR A 189 -10.91 6.51 -35.29
C TYR A 189 -11.11 7.74 -34.39
N ILE A 190 -10.03 8.26 -33.78
CA ILE A 190 -10.06 9.51 -33.00
C ILE A 190 -9.06 10.48 -33.64
N ASP A 191 -9.53 11.67 -34.03
CA ASP A 191 -8.65 12.73 -34.54
C ASP A 191 -7.67 13.16 -33.42
N PRO A 192 -6.34 13.10 -33.63
CA PRO A 192 -5.36 13.43 -32.59
C PRO A 192 -5.37 14.90 -32.14
N ARG A 193 -6.14 15.77 -32.82
CA ARG A 193 -6.31 17.18 -32.44
C ARG A 193 -7.38 17.40 -31.36
N LEU A 194 -8.25 16.40 -31.11
CA LEU A 194 -9.25 16.39 -30.03
C LEU A 194 -8.61 15.98 -28.69
#